data_AF-A0A653BL94-F1
#
_entry.id   AF-A0A653BL94-F1
#
_cell.length_a   1.000
_cell.length_b   1.000
_cell.length_c   1.000
_cell.angle_alpha   90.00
_cell.angle_beta   90.00
_cell.angle_gamma   90.00
#
_symmetry.space_group_name_H-M   'P 1'
#
loop_
_entity.id
_entity.type
_entity.pdbx_description
1 polymer ?
#
loop_
_entity_poly.entity_id
_entity_poly.type
_entity_poly.pdbx_seq_one_letter_code
_entity_poly.pdbx_strand_id
1 'polypeptide(L)'
;MLPPASAQRRKNQYRPVIEQVGTFDPLPNEHNEKLTSLNYERIRHWIGNGAHGFFPIHPTSYMNAWRNRRAIKENQEKSINVDAKTEDKQ
;
A
#
# COMPACT_ATOMS: atom_id res chain seq x y z
N MET A 1 26.71 -21.11 11.17
CA MET A 1 27.12 -19.69 11.00
C MET A 1 26.11 -19.04 10.05
N LEU A 2 25.35 -18.03 10.48
CA LEU A 2 24.37 -17.36 9.62
C LEU A 2 25.06 -16.37 8.68
N PRO A 3 24.64 -16.26 7.40
CA PRO A 3 25.25 -15.35 6.44
C PRO A 3 24.97 -13.87 6.81
N PRO A 4 25.84 -12.93 6.42
CA PRO A 4 25.65 -11.50 6.69
C PRO A 4 24.40 -10.96 5.98
N ALA A 5 23.69 -10.03 6.64
CA ALA A 5 22.40 -9.48 6.18
C ALA A 5 22.44 -8.89 4.76
N SER A 6 23.59 -8.39 4.31
CA SER A 6 23.80 -7.85 2.96
C SER A 6 23.64 -8.90 1.84
N ALA A 7 23.96 -10.16 2.12
CA ALA A 7 23.83 -11.27 1.16
C ALA A 7 22.37 -11.70 0.95
N GLN A 8 21.51 -11.46 1.95
CA GLN A 8 20.09 -11.82 1.88
C GLN A 8 19.27 -10.80 1.07
N ARG A 9 19.64 -9.51 1.07
CA ARG A 9 18.95 -8.45 0.30
C ARG A 9 18.94 -8.68 -1.21
N ARG A 10 19.96 -9.36 -1.76
CA ARG A 10 20.09 -9.64 -3.20
C ARG A 10 19.39 -10.93 -3.65
N LYS A 11 18.67 -11.61 -2.76
CA LYS A 11 17.95 -12.85 -3.08
C LYS A 11 16.62 -12.54 -3.78
N ASN A 12 16.27 -13.33 -4.79
CA ASN A 12 14.97 -13.24 -5.46
C ASN A 12 13.82 -13.51 -4.47
N GLN A 13 12.67 -12.89 -4.72
CA GLN A 13 11.48 -12.92 -3.85
C GLN A 13 10.94 -14.33 -3.57
N TYR A 14 11.15 -15.29 -4.48
CA TYR A 14 10.66 -16.68 -4.35
C TYR A 14 11.58 -17.61 -3.55
N ARG A 15 12.65 -17.07 -2.95
CA ARG A 15 13.55 -17.85 -2.10
C ARG A 15 12.99 -17.96 -0.68
N PRO A 16 13.40 -19.00 0.09
CA PRO A 16 13.01 -19.09 1.48
C PRO A 16 13.42 -17.83 2.23
N VAL A 17 12.44 -17.27 2.94
CA VAL A 17 12.61 -16.11 3.82
C VAL A 17 13.36 -16.52 5.09
N ILE A 18 13.98 -15.54 5.77
CA ILE A 18 14.65 -15.79 7.07
C ILE A 18 13.59 -16.16 8.12
N GLU A 19 12.53 -15.35 8.16
CA GLU A 19 11.40 -15.50 9.07
C GLU A 19 10.16 -14.86 8.42
N GLN A 20 9.02 -15.53 8.53
CA GLN A 20 7.74 -14.97 8.11
C GLN A 20 7.13 -14.18 9.28
N VAL A 21 6.94 -12.87 9.08
CA VAL A 21 6.45 -11.95 10.13
C VAL A 21 4.98 -11.52 9.95
N GLY A 22 4.32 -11.98 8.88
CA GLY A 22 2.95 -11.59 8.57
C GLY A 22 2.49 -12.06 7.18
N THR A 23 1.26 -11.71 6.83
CA THR A 23 0.62 -11.99 5.53
C THR A 23 -0.26 -10.81 5.10
N PHE A 24 -0.44 -10.62 3.80
CA PHE A 24 -1.32 -9.60 3.22
C PHE A 24 -2.15 -10.21 2.10
N ASP A 25 -3.47 -10.04 2.18
CA ASP A 25 -4.40 -10.39 1.11
C ASP A 25 -4.90 -9.11 0.41
N PRO A 26 -4.54 -8.89 -0.87
CA PRO A 26 -4.97 -7.71 -1.60
C PRO A 26 -6.44 -7.76 -2.03
N LEU A 27 -7.05 -8.96 -2.11
CA LEU A 27 -8.41 -9.14 -2.58
C LEU A 27 -9.41 -8.84 -1.45
N PRO A 28 -10.48 -8.08 -1.74
CA PRO A 28 -11.52 -7.82 -0.75
C PRO A 28 -12.30 -9.11 -0.45
N ASN A 29 -12.58 -9.34 0.83
CA ASN A 29 -13.46 -10.43 1.28
C ASN A 29 -14.95 -10.09 1.07
N GLU A 30 -15.85 -10.96 1.55
CA GLU A 30 -17.30 -10.75 1.50
C GLU A 30 -17.75 -9.47 2.24
N HIS A 31 -16.97 -9.00 3.21
CA HIS A 31 -17.18 -7.76 3.95
C HIS A 31 -16.50 -6.54 3.31
N ASN A 32 -15.90 -6.69 2.13
CA ASN A 32 -15.13 -5.67 1.42
C ASN A 32 -13.91 -5.13 2.19
N GLU A 33 -13.32 -5.97 3.03
CA GLU A 33 -12.12 -5.68 3.82
C GLU A 33 -10.90 -6.37 3.21
N LYS A 34 -9.72 -5.76 3.40
CA LYS A 34 -8.42 -6.33 3.00
C LYS A 34 -7.66 -6.78 4.23
N LEU A 35 -7.38 -8.08 4.31
CA LEU A 35 -6.79 -8.68 5.50
C LEU A 35 -5.27 -8.50 5.52
N THR A 36 -4.74 -8.00 6.64
CA THR A 36 -3.29 -7.85 6.86
C THR A 36 -2.94 -8.34 8.26
N SER A 37 -2.04 -9.32 8.36
CA SER A 37 -1.50 -9.79 9.63
C SER A 37 -0.06 -9.31 9.81
N LEU A 38 0.27 -8.78 10.99
CA LEU A 38 1.59 -8.25 11.32
C LEU A 38 2.00 -8.69 12.73
N ASN A 39 3.15 -9.35 12.86
CA ASN A 39 3.76 -9.65 14.15
C ASN A 39 4.62 -8.47 14.62
N TYR A 40 4.03 -7.59 15.44
CA TYR A 40 4.71 -6.38 15.92
C TYR A 40 5.97 -6.65 16.75
N GLU A 41 6.01 -7.72 17.53
CA GLU A 41 7.16 -8.06 18.36
C GLU A 41 8.38 -8.42 17.49
N ARG A 42 8.17 -9.31 16.51
CA ARG A 42 9.24 -9.76 15.60
C ARG A 42 9.68 -8.65 14.66
N ILE A 43 8.74 -7.86 14.14
CA ILE A 43 9.06 -6.69 13.31
C ILE A 43 9.94 -5.71 14.09
N ARG A 44 9.58 -5.36 15.33
CA ARG A 44 10.39 -4.47 16.18
C ARG A 44 11.78 -5.03 16.46
N HIS A 45 11.87 -6.33 16.77
CA HIS A 45 13.15 -7.01 16.97
C HIS A 45 14.07 -6.86 15.75
N TRP A 46 13.55 -7.15 14.55
CA TRP A 46 14.35 -7.07 13.32
C TRP A 46 14.75 -5.64 12.96
N ILE A 47 13.88 -4.64 13.23
CA ILE A 47 14.24 -3.22 13.07
C ILE A 47 15.36 -2.82 14.03
N GLY A 48 15.29 -3.26 15.29
CA GLY A 48 16.36 -3.05 16.27
C GLY A 48 17.70 -3.66 15.84
N ASN A 49 17.65 -4.76 15.07
CA ASN A 49 18.82 -5.41 14.48
C ASN A 49 19.28 -4.77 13.15
N GLY A 50 18.74 -3.61 12.77
CA GLY A 50 19.15 -2.85 11.59
C GLY A 50 18.35 -3.14 10.32
N ALA A 51 17.22 -3.86 10.41
CA ALA A 51 16.29 -3.93 9.29
C ALA A 51 15.59 -2.57 9.07
N HIS A 52 15.37 -2.21 7.81
CA HIS A 52 14.62 -1.01 7.47
C HIS A 52 13.13 -1.32 7.40
N GLY A 53 12.31 -0.43 7.96
CA GLY A 53 10.86 -0.46 7.77
C GLY A 53 10.10 -0.40 9.07
N PHE A 54 9.81 0.82 9.53
CA PHE A 54 8.69 1.19 10.39
C PHE A 54 8.75 2.71 10.51
N PHE A 55 7.85 3.41 9.84
CA PHE A 55 7.92 4.86 9.70
C PHE A 55 6.53 5.49 9.72
N PRO A 56 6.44 6.81 9.99
CA PRO A 56 5.23 7.58 9.76
C PRO A 56 4.67 7.37 8.35
N ILE A 57 3.44 7.83 8.14
CA ILE A 57 2.80 7.79 6.82
C ILE A 57 3.75 8.34 5.75
N HIS A 58 4.07 7.52 4.75
CA HIS A 58 5.01 7.88 3.70
C HIS A 58 4.55 9.14 2.94
N PRO A 59 5.43 10.12 2.63
CA PRO A 59 5.02 11.37 1.98
C PRO A 59 4.23 11.19 0.68
N THR A 60 4.58 10.17 -0.11
CA THR A 60 3.85 9.85 -1.36
C THR A 60 2.41 9.44 -1.10
N SER A 61 2.08 8.86 0.06
CA SER A 61 0.70 8.56 0.42
C SER A 61 -0.14 9.84 0.51
N TYR A 62 0.40 10.91 1.10
CA TYR A 62 -0.26 12.22 1.13
C TYR A 62 -0.38 12.84 -0.27
N MET A 63 0.70 12.80 -1.04
CA MET A 63 0.69 13.33 -2.42
C MET A 63 -0.34 12.61 -3.29
N ASN A 64 -0.43 11.28 -3.19
CA ASN A 64 -1.41 10.47 -3.92
C ASN A 64 -2.82 10.79 -3.46
N ALA A 65 -3.07 10.88 -2.15
CA ALA A 65 -4.37 11.28 -1.63
C ALA A 65 -4.81 12.66 -2.15
N TRP A 66 -3.91 13.64 -2.16
CA TRP A 66 -4.20 14.98 -2.69
C TRP A 66 -4.51 14.96 -4.19
N ARG A 67 -3.70 14.26 -4.99
CA ARG A 67 -3.92 14.09 -6.43
C ARG A 67 -5.25 13.41 -6.73
N ASN A 68 -5.57 12.34 -6.00
CA ASN A 68 -6.82 11.60 -6.16
C ASN A 68 -8.03 12.48 -5.85
N ARG A 69 -7.98 13.29 -4.79
CA ARG A 69 -9.05 14.23 -4.44
C ARG A 69 -9.29 15.26 -5.55
N ARG A 70 -8.23 15.81 -6.14
CA ARG A 70 -8.34 16.75 -7.27
C ARG A 70 -8.96 16.09 -8.49
N ALA A 71 -8.49 14.90 -8.86
CA ALA A 71 -9.01 14.15 -9.99
C ALA A 71 -10.49 13.78 -9.82
N ILE A 72 -10.92 13.39 -8.61
CA ILE A 72 -12.34 13.11 -8.32
C ILE A 72 -13.19 14.35 -8.54
N LYS A 73 -12.75 15.51 -8.04
CA LYS A 73 -13.47 16.77 -8.21
C LYS A 73 -13.60 17.16 -9.68
N GLU A 74 -12.50 17.13 -10.42
CA GLU A 74 -12.47 17.43 -11.85
C GLU A 74 -13.36 16.46 -12.67
N ASN A 75 -13.39 15.17 -12.29
CA ASN A 75 -14.25 14.19 -12.94
C ASN A 75 -15.74 14.41 -12.63
N GLN A 76 -16.08 14.80 -11.40
CA GLN A 76 -17.45 15.17 -11.02
C GLN A 76 -17.94 16.41 -11.78
N GLU A 77 -17.10 17.44 -11.89
CA GLU A 77 -17.43 18.65 -12.66
C GLU A 77 -17.64 18.33 -14.15
N LYS A 78 -16.82 17.43 -14.72
CA LYS A 78 -17.00 16.95 -16.09
C LYS A 78 -18.28 16.15 -16.27
N SER A 79 -18.63 15.25 -15.36
CA SER A 79 -19.89 14.49 -15.47
C SER A 79 -21.10 15.42 -15.41
N ILE A 80 -21.14 16.35 -14.46
CA ILE A 80 -22.23 17.34 -14.34
C ILE A 80 -22.38 18.18 -15.62
N ASN A 81 -21.27 18.59 -16.24
CA ASN A 81 -21.32 19.38 -17.48
C ASN A 81 -21.80 18.57 -18.69
N VAL A 82 -21.50 17.26 -18.73
CA VAL A 82 -21.98 16.35 -19.77
C VAL A 82 -23.48 16.12 -19.63
N ASP A 83 -23.97 15.94 -18.40
CA ASP A 83 -25.39 15.74 -18.12
C ASP A 83 -26.21 16.99 -18.50
N ALA A 84 -25.77 18.19 -18.09
CA ALA A 84 -26.42 19.45 -18.45
C ALA A 84 -26.50 19.70 -19.96
N LYS A 85 -25.45 19.35 -20.72
CA LYS A 85 -25.43 19.47 -22.19
C LYS A 85 -26.32 18.44 -22.90
N THR A 86 -26.67 17.36 -22.22
CA THR A 86 -27.54 16.31 -22.76
C THR A 86 -29.01 16.68 -22.60
N GLU A 87 -29.36 17.39 -21.52
CA GLU A 87 -30.69 17.94 -21.26
C GLU A 87 -31.05 19.09 -22.22
N ASP A 88 -30.09 19.96 -22.57
CA ASP A 88 -30.32 21.07 -23.53
C ASP A 88 -30.56 20.63 -24.98
N LYS A 89 -30.37 19.34 -25.30
CA LYS A 89 -30.52 18.77 -26.66
C LYS A 89 -31.79 17.95 -26.85
N GLN A 90 -32.61 17.77 -25.81
CA GLN A 90 -33.89 17.06 -25.88
C GLN A 90 -35.06 18.00 -26.15
#